data_AF-A0A6I3CQ99-F1
#
_entry.id   AF-A0A6I3CQ99-F1
#
_cell.length_a   1.000
_cell.length_b   1.000
_cell.length_c   1.000
_cell.angle_alpha   90.00
_cell.angle_beta   90.00
_cell.angle_gamma   90.00
#
_symmetry.space_group_name_H-M   'P 1'
#
loop_
_entity.id
_entity.type
_entity.pdbx_description
1 polymer ?
#
loop_
_entity_poly.entity_id
_entity_poly.type
_entity_poly.pdbx_seq_one_letter_code
_entity_poly.pdbx_strand_id
1 'polypeptide(L)'
;MMIVTMQPIDCIVGTNRRAMSPITMPANSPETIPVISMGIANHITQPWDDDRVKRVWPGPEIELSAAEVAEAYPWPLNRGLPWVRANMVISLDGSIVGTDGVSKSISSPADRSLFGQLRRAAEVILVGASTVRAENYRPAPIPLAVVSNTLNLPAGLALFAEASEETARSMVLSSQVAIDAAPSDLAGRIDLIACGVQKFNPRNAIDALAARGLTRIHCEGGPTLLTALIEANCLDELLLTVSPVFVGSAARLLSPSQFPGLPLQPKQVLTSDGSVFLRYLVTSE
;
A
#
# COMPACT_ATOMS: atom_id res chain seq x y z
N MET A 1 -0.52 -11.80 37.51
CA MET A 1 0.19 -13.10 37.57
C MET A 1 -0.76 -14.20 37.13
N MET A 2 -0.79 -14.49 35.82
CA MET A 2 -1.09 -15.81 35.28
C MET A 2 -0.71 -15.74 33.80
N ILE A 3 0.41 -16.40 33.50
CA ILE A 3 1.01 -16.56 32.19
C ILE A 3 0.32 -17.76 31.55
N VAL A 4 -0.29 -17.59 30.37
CA VAL A 4 -0.69 -18.71 29.52
C VAL A 4 0.26 -18.73 28.33
N THR A 5 1.27 -19.57 28.42
CA THR A 5 2.18 -19.92 27.32
C THR A 5 1.55 -21.01 26.47
N MET A 6 1.22 -20.69 25.22
CA MET A 6 1.10 -21.69 24.16
C MET A 6 2.51 -22.01 23.64
N GLN A 7 2.91 -23.28 23.71
CA GLN A 7 4.09 -23.77 22.98
C GLN A 7 3.65 -24.37 21.63
N PRO A 8 4.47 -24.21 20.58
CA PRO A 8 4.17 -24.67 19.23
C PRO A 8 4.36 -26.17 19.06
N ILE A 9 3.58 -26.76 18.15
CA ILE A 9 3.71 -28.14 17.69
C ILE A 9 4.80 -28.18 16.62
N ASP A 10 5.88 -28.90 16.90
CA ASP A 10 6.92 -29.22 15.93
C ASP A 10 6.42 -30.24 14.90
N CYS A 11 6.50 -29.86 13.62
CA CYS A 11 6.47 -30.80 12.50
C CYS A 11 7.79 -31.57 12.46
N ILE A 12 7.75 -32.89 12.67
CA ILE A 12 8.85 -33.80 12.29
C ILE A 12 8.37 -34.71 11.16
N VAL A 13 8.94 -34.45 9.98
CA VAL A 13 8.92 -35.32 8.79
C VAL A 13 9.68 -36.61 9.13
N GLY A 14 9.08 -37.74 8.75
CA GLY A 14 9.38 -39.04 9.33
C GLY A 14 10.73 -39.67 8.97
N THR A 15 10.98 -40.80 9.63
CA THR A 15 11.47 -42.06 9.05
C THR A 15 11.71 -43.02 10.21
N ASN A 16 10.87 -44.05 10.36
CA ASN A 16 11.33 -45.34 10.87
C ASN A 16 10.25 -46.41 10.70
N ARG A 17 10.54 -47.39 9.84
CA ARG A 17 9.83 -48.67 9.77
C ARG A 17 10.08 -49.42 11.07
N ARG A 18 9.02 -49.72 11.83
CA ARG A 18 8.98 -50.89 12.71
C ARG A 18 7.60 -51.55 12.58
N ALA A 19 7.64 -52.84 12.27
CA ALA A 19 6.47 -53.69 12.20
C ALA A 19 5.77 -53.76 13.57
N MET A 20 4.46 -53.56 13.59
CA MET A 20 3.61 -53.84 14.74
C MET A 20 2.54 -54.86 14.33
N SER A 21 2.48 -55.94 15.12
CA SER A 21 1.56 -57.07 14.97
C SER A 21 0.09 -56.66 15.15
N PRO A 22 -0.89 -57.42 14.60
CA PRO A 22 -2.29 -57.04 14.67
C PRO A 22 -2.82 -57.17 16.10
N ILE A 23 -3.33 -56.08 16.66
CA ILE A 23 -4.13 -56.10 17.90
C ILE A 23 -5.59 -56.31 17.50
N THR A 24 -6.14 -57.45 17.89
CA THR A 24 -7.56 -57.78 17.75
C THR A 24 -8.37 -57.00 18.79
N MET A 25 -9.25 -56.10 18.37
CA MET A 25 -10.18 -55.40 19.26
C MET A 25 -11.54 -56.12 19.28
N PRO A 26 -12.19 -56.31 20.45
CA PRO A 26 -13.49 -56.98 20.54
C PRO A 26 -14.61 -56.08 20.01
N ALA A 27 -15.57 -56.71 19.33
CA ALA A 27 -16.74 -56.07 18.73
C ALA A 27 -17.68 -55.49 19.80
N ASN A 28 -17.93 -54.18 19.74
CA ASN A 28 -19.04 -53.53 20.43
C ASN A 28 -19.93 -52.79 19.42
N SER A 29 -21.22 -52.90 19.66
CA SER A 29 -22.37 -52.50 18.82
C SER A 29 -22.38 -51.03 18.37
N PRO A 30 -23.01 -50.71 17.22
CA PRO A 30 -22.98 -49.38 16.63
C PRO A 30 -23.93 -48.43 17.36
N GLU A 31 -23.39 -47.49 18.14
CA GLU A 31 -24.10 -46.25 18.42
C GLU A 31 -24.02 -45.36 17.18
N THR A 32 -25.17 -45.14 16.54
CA THR A 32 -25.33 -44.25 15.40
C THR A 32 -25.04 -42.81 15.80
N ILE A 33 -23.85 -42.31 15.43
CA ILE A 33 -23.56 -40.88 15.41
C ILE A 33 -24.44 -40.26 14.31
N PRO A 34 -25.33 -39.30 14.59
CA PRO A 34 -26.11 -38.64 13.57
C PRO A 34 -25.17 -37.79 12.70
N VAL A 35 -24.94 -38.23 11.46
CA VAL A 35 -24.32 -37.41 10.43
C VAL A 35 -25.29 -36.28 10.14
N ILE A 36 -24.97 -35.07 10.60
CA ILE A 36 -25.63 -33.86 10.11
C ILE A 36 -25.27 -33.77 8.64
N SER A 37 -26.22 -34.14 7.77
CA SER A 37 -26.15 -33.86 6.33
C SER A 37 -26.29 -32.36 6.15
N MET A 38 -25.19 -31.64 6.39
CA MET A 38 -25.06 -30.26 5.97
C MET A 38 -24.98 -30.33 4.46
N GLY A 39 -26.05 -29.89 3.78
CA GLY A 39 -26.16 -29.92 2.33
C GLY A 39 -24.95 -29.23 1.71
N ILE A 40 -23.96 -30.02 1.30
CA ILE A 40 -22.92 -29.60 0.36
C ILE A 40 -23.66 -29.47 -0.96
N ALA A 41 -24.30 -28.33 -1.16
CA ALA A 41 -24.73 -27.94 -2.49
C ALA A 41 -23.46 -27.97 -3.35
N ASN A 42 -23.46 -28.84 -4.36
CA ASN A 42 -22.39 -28.98 -5.34
C ASN A 42 -22.14 -27.63 -6.03
N HIS A 43 -21.30 -26.76 -5.46
CA HIS A 43 -20.75 -25.59 -6.14
C HIS A 43 -19.69 -25.96 -7.19
N ILE A 44 -19.42 -27.24 -7.37
CA ILE A 44 -18.59 -27.76 -8.44
C ILE A 44 -19.52 -28.00 -9.62
N THR A 45 -19.65 -27.08 -10.58
CA THR A 45 -20.05 -27.37 -11.99
C THR A 45 -20.23 -26.13 -12.88
N GLN A 46 -19.40 -25.10 -12.72
CA GLN A 46 -19.10 -24.27 -13.89
C GLN A 46 -17.58 -24.21 -14.10
N PRO A 47 -17.05 -24.79 -15.20
CA PRO A 47 -15.76 -24.34 -15.71
C PRO A 47 -15.84 -22.83 -15.96
N TRP A 48 -14.69 -22.13 -15.94
CA TRP A 48 -14.63 -20.68 -16.12
C TRP A 48 -15.47 -20.27 -17.36
N ASP A 49 -16.63 -19.66 -17.12
CA ASP A 49 -17.63 -19.35 -18.15
C ASP A 49 -17.47 -17.89 -18.61
N ASP A 50 -16.24 -17.57 -19.01
CA ASP A 50 -15.92 -16.22 -19.45
C ASP A 50 -14.76 -16.20 -20.44
N ASP A 51 -15.05 -15.98 -21.72
CA ASP A 51 -14.08 -15.74 -22.79
C ASP A 51 -13.22 -14.46 -22.56
N ARG A 52 -13.38 -13.77 -21.43
CA ARG A 52 -12.61 -12.56 -21.05
C ARG A 52 -11.29 -12.85 -20.31
N VAL A 53 -10.94 -14.11 -20.01
CA VAL A 53 -9.66 -14.43 -19.33
C VAL A 53 -8.48 -14.33 -20.29
N LYS A 54 -7.48 -13.54 -19.93
CA LYS A 54 -6.26 -13.37 -20.73
C LYS A 54 -5.05 -13.84 -19.94
N ARG A 55 -4.26 -14.74 -20.53
CA ARG A 55 -2.94 -15.09 -20.01
C ARG A 55 -1.96 -13.97 -20.34
N VAL A 56 -1.47 -13.27 -19.33
CA VAL A 56 -0.41 -12.27 -19.48
C VAL A 56 0.98 -12.94 -19.45
N TRP A 57 1.13 -14.00 -18.64
CA TRP A 57 2.36 -14.76 -18.51
C TRP A 57 2.08 -16.27 -18.30
N PRO A 58 2.87 -17.20 -18.88
CA PRO A 58 3.94 -16.96 -19.85
C PRO A 58 3.42 -16.48 -21.23
N GLY A 59 4.11 -15.48 -21.80
CA GLY A 59 3.89 -14.88 -23.12
C GLY A 59 5.25 -14.50 -23.74
N PRO A 60 5.34 -13.80 -24.89
CA PRO A 60 6.63 -13.28 -25.32
C PRO A 60 7.11 -12.26 -24.28
N GLU A 61 8.13 -12.65 -23.50
CA GLU A 61 8.79 -11.75 -22.57
C GLU A 61 9.61 -10.74 -23.37
N ILE A 62 9.39 -9.46 -23.08
CA ILE A 62 10.15 -8.36 -23.68
C ILE A 62 10.90 -7.69 -22.54
N GLU A 63 12.22 -7.73 -22.60
CA GLU A 63 13.05 -6.95 -21.69
C GLU A 63 12.90 -5.46 -21.98
N LEU A 64 12.65 -4.68 -20.95
CA LEU A 64 12.53 -3.22 -21.06
C LEU A 64 13.82 -2.56 -20.58
N SER A 65 14.33 -1.62 -21.36
CA SER A 65 15.36 -0.69 -20.92
C SER A 65 14.84 0.25 -19.83
N ALA A 66 15.74 0.94 -19.13
CA ALA A 66 15.35 1.93 -18.12
C ALA A 66 14.47 3.06 -18.69
N ALA A 67 14.70 3.45 -19.95
CA ALA A 67 13.89 4.45 -20.63
C ALA A 67 12.47 3.93 -20.90
N GLU A 68 12.34 2.70 -21.40
CA GLU A 68 11.03 2.08 -21.65
C GLU A 68 10.25 1.85 -20.35
N VAL A 69 10.94 1.51 -19.25
CA VAL A 69 10.32 1.44 -17.92
C VAL A 69 9.76 2.81 -17.52
N ALA A 70 10.51 3.90 -17.72
CA ALA A 70 10.01 5.25 -17.42
C ALA A 70 8.79 5.62 -18.29
N GLU A 71 8.82 5.30 -19.58
CA GLU A 71 7.73 5.51 -20.52
C GLU A 71 6.46 4.70 -20.18
N ALA A 72 6.62 3.59 -19.46
CA ALA A 72 5.51 2.76 -19.00
C ALA A 72 4.66 3.42 -17.89
N TYR A 73 5.15 4.48 -17.25
CA TYR A 73 4.44 5.22 -16.19
C TYR A 73 4.15 6.68 -16.57
N PRO A 74 3.51 6.96 -17.72
CA PRO A 74 3.26 8.31 -18.18
C PRO A 74 2.27 9.01 -17.26
N TRP A 75 2.44 10.32 -17.07
CA TRP A 75 1.37 11.16 -16.52
C TRP A 75 0.38 11.52 -17.64
N PRO A 76 -0.93 11.54 -17.36
CA PRO A 76 -1.90 11.89 -18.39
C PRO A 76 -1.79 13.37 -18.77
N LEU A 77 -2.12 13.67 -20.02
CA LEU A 77 -2.33 15.05 -20.45
C LEU A 77 -3.65 15.57 -19.87
N ASN A 78 -3.59 16.19 -18.70
CA ASN A 78 -4.75 16.56 -17.88
C ASN A 78 -5.05 18.06 -17.82
N ARG A 79 -4.44 18.89 -18.70
CA ARG A 79 -4.66 20.35 -18.81
C ARG A 79 -4.60 21.09 -17.47
N GLY A 80 -3.75 20.65 -16.54
CA GLY A 80 -3.60 21.27 -15.22
C GLY A 80 -4.61 20.83 -14.17
N LEU A 81 -5.48 19.86 -14.47
CA LEU A 81 -6.23 19.14 -13.44
C LEU A 81 -5.27 18.28 -12.62
N PRO A 82 -5.44 18.16 -11.30
CA PRO A 82 -4.60 17.28 -10.52
C PRO A 82 -4.80 15.80 -10.90
N TRP A 83 -3.73 15.02 -10.81
CA TRP A 83 -3.73 13.56 -10.94
C TRP A 83 -2.98 12.96 -9.76
N VAL A 84 -3.65 12.07 -9.04
CA VAL A 84 -3.14 11.41 -7.85
C VAL A 84 -2.82 9.95 -8.15
N ARG A 85 -1.52 9.65 -8.12
CA ARG A 85 -0.97 8.31 -8.29
C ARG A 85 -0.46 7.79 -6.95
N ALA A 86 -1.08 6.76 -6.40
CA ALA A 86 -0.55 6.04 -5.24
C ALA A 86 0.46 4.98 -5.68
N ASN A 87 1.53 4.81 -4.91
CA ASN A 87 2.55 3.78 -5.14
C ASN A 87 2.83 3.00 -3.87
N MET A 88 2.52 1.70 -3.90
CA MET A 88 2.50 0.83 -2.72
C MET A 88 3.19 -0.49 -3.04
N VAL A 89 3.80 -1.10 -2.02
CA VAL A 89 4.32 -2.47 -2.07
C VAL A 89 3.60 -3.33 -1.03
N ILE A 90 3.27 -4.56 -1.41
CA ILE A 90 2.69 -5.57 -0.53
C ILE A 90 3.40 -6.92 -0.67
N SER A 91 3.41 -7.72 0.39
CA SER A 91 3.70 -9.15 0.33
C SER A 91 2.56 -9.95 -0.33
N LEU A 92 2.78 -11.24 -0.61
CA LEU A 92 1.75 -12.13 -1.18
C LEU A 92 0.51 -12.27 -0.29
N ASP A 93 0.67 -12.16 1.03
CA ASP A 93 -0.42 -12.14 2.01
C ASP A 93 -0.96 -10.73 2.31
N GLY A 94 -0.54 -9.71 1.54
CA GLY A 94 -1.09 -8.36 1.59
C GLY A 94 -0.54 -7.47 2.70
N SER A 95 0.63 -7.79 3.26
CA SER A 95 1.31 -6.95 4.24
C SER A 95 2.07 -5.81 3.57
N ILE A 96 1.93 -4.59 4.07
CA ILE A 96 2.67 -3.39 3.59
C ILE A 96 4.05 -3.19 4.24
N VAL A 97 4.39 -4.03 5.21
CA VAL A 97 5.69 -4.03 5.89
C VAL A 97 6.20 -5.46 5.97
N GLY A 98 7.52 -5.65 6.07
CA GLY A 98 8.06 -6.97 6.40
C GLY A 98 8.07 -7.24 7.89
N THR A 99 8.79 -8.30 8.27
CA THR A 99 8.89 -8.77 9.66
C THR A 99 9.64 -7.79 10.58
N ASP A 100 10.39 -6.85 10.00
CA ASP A 100 11.08 -5.74 10.67
C ASP A 100 10.20 -4.49 10.85
N GLY A 101 8.95 -4.53 10.39
CA GLY A 101 7.99 -3.43 10.57
C GLY A 101 8.15 -2.26 9.60
N VAL A 102 9.02 -2.38 8.60
CA VAL A 102 9.18 -1.38 7.52
C VAL A 102 8.97 -2.00 6.15
N SER A 103 8.66 -1.18 5.15
CA SER A 103 8.41 -1.64 3.78
C SER A 103 9.67 -2.09 3.04
N LYS A 104 10.86 -1.62 3.47
CA LYS A 104 12.13 -1.91 2.79
C LYS A 104 12.44 -3.39 2.65
N SER A 105 12.10 -4.21 3.64
CA SER A 105 12.38 -5.66 3.67
C SER A 105 11.52 -6.47 2.68
N ILE A 106 10.41 -5.91 2.21
CA ILE A 106 9.57 -6.51 1.17
C ILE A 106 9.77 -5.85 -0.20
N SER A 107 10.62 -4.84 -0.31
CA SER A 107 10.89 -4.14 -1.58
C SER A 107 12.12 -4.72 -2.28
N SER A 108 12.04 -4.96 -3.59
CA SER A 108 13.16 -5.44 -4.42
C SER A 108 14.06 -4.28 -4.90
N PRO A 109 15.29 -4.56 -5.40
CA PRO A 109 16.12 -3.52 -6.02
C PRO A 109 15.42 -2.80 -7.19
N ALA A 110 14.69 -3.55 -8.02
CA ALA A 110 13.89 -2.99 -9.12
C ALA A 110 12.77 -2.06 -8.61
N ASP A 111 12.06 -2.47 -7.55
CA ASP A 111 11.02 -1.65 -6.92
C ASP A 111 11.57 -0.34 -6.36
N ARG A 112 12.71 -0.37 -5.66
CA ARG A 112 13.36 0.86 -5.17
C ARG A 112 13.84 1.77 -6.30
N SER A 113 14.35 1.18 -7.37
CA SER A 113 14.76 1.94 -8.56
C SER A 113 13.55 2.63 -9.21
N LEU A 114 12.44 1.91 -9.37
CA LEU A 114 11.18 2.45 -9.88
C LEU A 114 10.62 3.54 -8.96
N PHE A 115 10.59 3.32 -7.65
CA PHE A 115 10.17 4.29 -6.65
C PHE A 115 10.93 5.63 -6.79
N GLY A 116 12.25 5.57 -6.92
CA GLY A 116 13.07 6.77 -7.14
C GLY A 116 12.78 7.48 -8.47
N GLN A 117 12.48 6.73 -9.53
CA GLN A 117 12.09 7.31 -10.82
C GLN A 117 10.73 8.01 -10.74
N LEU A 118 9.75 7.38 -10.09
CA LEU A 118 8.41 7.93 -9.93
C LEU A 118 8.42 9.24 -9.13
N ARG A 119 9.23 9.32 -8.07
CA ARG A 119 9.45 10.57 -7.32
C ARG A 119 9.97 11.70 -8.20
N ARG A 120 10.95 11.42 -9.06
CA ARG A 120 11.54 12.44 -9.96
C ARG A 120 10.57 12.91 -11.05
N ALA A 121 9.62 12.07 -11.44
CA ALA A 121 8.60 12.42 -12.42
C ALA A 121 7.41 13.21 -11.83
N ALA A 122 7.30 13.28 -10.50
CA ALA A 122 6.23 13.97 -9.81
C ALA A 122 6.52 15.47 -9.63
N GLU A 123 5.48 16.24 -9.34
CA GLU A 123 5.61 17.65 -8.92
C GLU A 123 5.57 17.77 -7.39
N VAL A 124 4.93 16.82 -6.70
CA VAL A 124 4.87 16.77 -5.24
C VAL A 124 4.70 15.33 -4.77
N ILE A 125 5.30 15.04 -3.60
CA ILE A 125 5.16 13.76 -2.92
C ILE A 125 4.21 13.94 -1.75
N LEU A 126 3.04 13.31 -1.83
CA LEU A 126 2.04 13.30 -0.77
C LEU A 126 2.28 12.10 0.15
N VAL A 127 2.51 12.36 1.44
CA VAL A 127 2.85 11.29 2.39
C VAL A 127 2.30 11.58 3.78
N GLY A 128 1.92 10.54 4.53
CA GLY A 128 1.48 10.70 5.92
C GLY A 128 2.66 10.88 6.89
N ALA A 129 2.49 11.69 7.93
CA ALA A 129 3.51 11.92 8.95
C ALA A 129 3.98 10.63 9.65
N SER A 130 3.09 9.64 9.80
CA SER A 130 3.46 8.32 10.34
C SER A 130 4.44 7.58 9.44
N THR A 131 4.22 7.59 8.12
CA THR A 131 5.16 7.00 7.15
C THR A 131 6.49 7.75 7.17
N VAL A 132 6.46 9.09 7.17
CA VAL A 132 7.67 9.92 7.25
C VAL A 132 8.54 9.54 8.46
N ARG A 133 7.93 9.32 9.62
CA ARG A 133 8.66 8.91 10.85
C ARG A 133 9.15 7.47 10.76
N ALA A 134 8.31 6.53 10.35
CA ALA A 134 8.64 5.11 10.30
C ALA A 134 9.75 4.81 9.28
N GLU A 135 9.69 5.46 8.12
CA GLU A 135 10.61 5.24 6.99
C GLU A 135 11.74 6.28 6.93
N ASN A 136 11.83 7.16 7.94
CA ASN A 136 12.88 8.17 8.10
C ASN A 136 13.13 9.03 6.85
N TYR A 137 12.05 9.62 6.31
CA TYR A 137 12.14 10.43 5.10
C TYR A 137 13.04 11.66 5.30
N ARG A 138 13.75 12.01 4.24
CA ARG A 138 14.70 13.12 4.19
C ARG A 138 14.23 14.18 3.18
N PRO A 139 14.78 15.41 3.24
CA PRO A 139 14.61 16.40 2.17
C PRO A 139 14.85 15.78 0.80
N ALA A 140 14.06 16.22 -0.18
CA ALA A 140 14.11 15.70 -1.54
C ALA A 140 14.12 16.85 -2.56
N PRO A 141 14.59 16.63 -3.79
CA PRO A 141 14.57 17.65 -4.86
C PRO A 141 13.16 18.12 -5.26
N ILE A 142 12.13 17.34 -4.91
CA ILE A 142 10.71 17.61 -5.14
C ILE A 142 10.04 17.78 -3.77
N PRO A 143 9.11 18.75 -3.60
CA PRO A 143 8.53 19.04 -2.31
C PRO A 143 7.76 17.83 -1.76
N LEU A 144 7.87 17.63 -0.44
CA LEU A 144 6.98 16.73 0.29
C LEU A 144 5.78 17.53 0.82
N ALA A 145 4.58 17.01 0.60
CA ALA A 145 3.35 17.43 1.25
C ALA A 145 3.02 16.41 2.36
N VAL A 146 3.40 16.74 3.59
CA VAL A 146 3.24 15.83 4.73
C VAL A 146 1.85 16.01 5.35
N VAL A 147 1.01 14.99 5.30
CA VAL A 147 -0.31 14.99 5.94
C VAL A 147 -0.17 14.63 7.41
N SER A 148 -0.67 15.50 8.29
CA SER A 148 -0.62 15.26 9.75
C SER A 148 -1.86 15.78 10.45
N ASN A 149 -2.58 14.92 11.17
CA ASN A 149 -3.75 15.31 11.96
C ASN A 149 -3.39 15.98 13.30
N THR A 150 -2.22 15.66 13.86
CA THR A 150 -1.82 16.12 15.20
C THR A 150 -0.62 17.06 15.16
N LEU A 151 -0.05 17.30 13.98
CA LEU A 151 1.22 18.01 13.80
C LEU A 151 2.37 17.42 14.63
N ASN A 152 2.27 16.16 15.05
CA ASN A 152 3.38 15.40 15.63
C ASN A 152 4.37 15.02 14.51
N LEU A 153 5.25 15.95 14.18
CA LEU A 153 6.22 15.83 13.09
C LEU A 153 7.56 15.25 13.61
N PRO A 154 8.40 14.68 12.73
CA PRO A 154 9.68 14.10 13.14
C PRO A 154 10.58 15.11 13.86
N ALA A 155 11.34 14.63 14.85
CA ALA A 155 12.30 15.44 15.57
C ALA A 155 13.38 15.99 14.61
N GLY A 156 13.68 17.29 14.76
CA GLY A 156 14.77 17.95 14.04
C GLY A 156 14.35 18.83 12.86
N LEU A 157 13.08 18.82 12.44
CA LEU A 157 12.48 19.67 11.38
C LEU A 157 13.29 19.79 10.07
N ALA A 158 14.35 19.00 9.87
CA ALA A 158 15.24 19.11 8.71
C ALA A 158 14.51 18.84 7.40
N LEU A 159 13.44 18.02 7.45
CA LEU A 159 12.53 17.81 6.32
C LEU A 159 11.88 19.11 5.82
N PHE A 160 11.70 20.07 6.72
CA PHE A 160 11.07 21.38 6.50
C PHE A 160 12.10 22.52 6.53
N ALA A 161 13.37 22.22 6.29
CA ALA A 161 14.38 23.24 6.07
C ALA A 161 14.05 24.08 4.83
N GLU A 162 14.68 25.26 4.73
CA GLU A 162 14.62 26.08 3.53
C GLU A 162 15.07 25.29 2.29
N ALA A 163 14.55 25.70 1.12
CA ALA A 163 14.99 25.13 -0.14
C ALA A 163 16.49 25.39 -0.36
N SER A 164 17.15 24.43 -1.02
CA SER A 164 18.54 24.51 -1.46
C SER A 164 18.64 24.13 -2.93
N GLU A 165 19.84 24.15 -3.50
CA GLU A 165 20.07 23.66 -4.87
C GLU A 165 19.69 22.17 -5.03
N GLU A 166 19.75 21.39 -3.94
CA GLU A 166 19.50 19.95 -3.97
C GLU A 166 18.11 19.55 -3.43
N THR A 167 17.43 20.46 -2.73
CA THR A 167 16.21 20.14 -1.97
C THR A 167 15.11 21.19 -2.12
N ALA A 168 13.89 20.75 -2.39
CA ALA A 168 12.72 21.60 -2.34
C ALA A 168 12.22 21.78 -0.90
N ARG A 169 11.56 22.91 -0.67
CA ARG A 169 10.88 23.20 0.61
C ARG A 169 9.65 22.31 0.76
N SER A 170 9.57 21.57 1.87
CA SER A 170 8.41 20.74 2.20
C SER A 170 7.33 21.53 2.93
N MET A 171 6.09 21.05 2.84
CA MET A 171 4.91 21.63 3.48
C MET A 171 4.16 20.60 4.31
N VAL A 172 3.30 21.07 5.20
CA VAL A 172 2.40 20.22 6.01
C VAL A 172 0.96 20.55 5.69
N LEU A 173 0.19 19.51 5.39
CA LEU A 173 -1.24 19.60 5.14
C LEU A 173 -1.98 19.11 6.38
N SER A 174 -2.88 19.93 6.92
CA SER A 174 -3.64 19.58 8.13
C SER A 174 -4.98 20.29 8.18
N SER A 175 -5.84 19.95 9.14
CA SER A 175 -7.08 20.70 9.39
C SER A 175 -6.79 22.06 10.03
N GLN A 176 -7.66 23.05 9.81
CA GLN A 176 -7.55 24.37 10.44
C GLN A 176 -7.44 24.27 11.97
N VAL A 177 -8.28 23.44 12.61
CA VAL A 177 -8.26 23.25 14.07
C VAL A 177 -6.89 22.75 14.58
N ALA A 178 -6.24 21.86 13.84
CA ALA A 178 -4.91 21.36 14.21
C ALA A 178 -3.83 22.43 14.03
N ILE A 179 -3.95 23.26 12.98
CA ILE A 179 -3.03 24.39 12.73
C ILE A 179 -3.18 25.46 13.82
N ASP A 180 -4.40 25.80 14.21
CA ASP A 180 -4.67 26.79 15.25
C ASP A 180 -4.17 26.34 16.63
N ALA A 181 -4.15 25.03 16.87
CA ALA A 181 -3.61 24.41 18.07
C ALA A 181 -2.09 24.17 18.01
N ALA A 182 -1.43 24.49 16.88
CA ALA A 182 0.00 24.27 16.72
C ALA A 182 0.82 25.18 17.65
N PRO A 183 1.94 24.68 18.20
CA PRO A 183 2.92 25.55 18.85
C PRO A 183 3.37 26.69 17.93
N SER A 184 3.49 27.91 18.47
CA SER A 184 3.80 29.10 17.67
C SER A 184 5.16 29.04 16.98
N ASP A 185 6.12 28.32 17.56
CA ASP A 185 7.42 28.05 16.97
C ASP A 185 7.34 27.13 15.75
N LEU A 186 6.32 26.27 15.66
CA LEU A 186 6.07 25.42 14.50
C LEU A 186 5.51 26.22 13.33
N ALA A 187 4.51 27.08 13.60
CA ALA A 187 3.83 27.90 12.60
C ALA A 187 4.78 28.89 11.90
N GLY A 188 5.82 29.36 12.60
CA GLY A 188 6.84 30.24 12.01
C GLY A 188 7.95 29.52 11.22
N ARG A 189 8.01 28.18 11.27
CA ARG A 189 9.09 27.39 10.66
C ARG A 189 8.64 26.53 9.49
N ILE A 190 7.36 26.19 9.43
CA ILE A 190 6.83 25.23 8.47
C ILE A 190 5.69 25.87 7.69
N ASP A 191 5.64 25.59 6.39
CA ASP A 191 4.49 25.96 5.57
C ASP A 191 3.30 25.06 5.93
N LEU A 192 2.43 25.56 6.80
CA LEU A 192 1.19 24.91 7.21
C LEU A 192 0.06 25.29 6.24
N ILE A 193 -0.60 24.29 5.65
CA ILE A 193 -1.71 24.49 4.72
C ILE A 193 -2.96 23.84 5.31
N ALA A 194 -4.00 24.65 5.48
CA ALA A 194 -5.30 24.21 5.96
C ALA A 194 -6.08 23.48 4.86
N CYS A 195 -6.36 22.21 5.09
CA CYS A 195 -7.08 21.30 4.21
C CYS A 195 -8.27 20.71 5.00
N GLY A 196 -9.35 21.49 5.10
CA GLY A 196 -10.51 21.17 5.93
C GLY A 196 -10.50 21.91 7.28
N VAL A 197 -11.66 22.01 7.92
CA VAL A 197 -11.83 22.81 9.16
C VAL A 197 -11.58 21.94 10.40
N GLN A 198 -12.50 21.02 10.70
CA GLN A 198 -12.46 20.17 11.89
C GLN A 198 -11.58 18.93 11.72
N LYS A 199 -11.49 18.43 10.49
CA LYS A 199 -10.72 17.25 10.11
C LYS A 199 -10.06 17.51 8.77
N PHE A 200 -8.96 16.80 8.53
CA PHE A 200 -8.31 16.78 7.23
C PHE A 200 -9.30 16.33 6.15
N ASN A 201 -9.37 17.08 5.05
CA ASN A 201 -10.15 16.76 3.86
C ASN A 201 -9.19 16.52 2.68
N PRO A 202 -9.14 15.28 2.13
CA PRO A 202 -8.25 14.97 1.02
C PRO A 202 -8.51 15.79 -0.24
N ARG A 203 -9.76 16.09 -0.60
CA ARG A 203 -10.09 16.91 -1.78
C ARG A 203 -9.52 18.32 -1.64
N ASN A 204 -9.73 18.96 -0.49
CA ASN A 204 -9.16 20.28 -0.23
C ASN A 204 -7.62 20.26 -0.28
N ALA A 205 -6.98 19.16 0.12
CA ALA A 205 -5.54 19.00 0.00
C ALA A 205 -5.08 18.92 -1.46
N ILE A 206 -5.76 18.11 -2.29
CA ILE A 206 -5.48 18.03 -3.72
C ILE A 206 -5.70 19.37 -4.41
N ASP A 207 -6.79 20.08 -4.10
CA ASP A 207 -7.09 21.40 -4.66
C ASP A 207 -6.04 22.44 -4.25
N ALA A 208 -5.58 22.41 -3.00
CA ALA A 208 -4.54 23.31 -2.50
C ALA A 208 -3.18 23.07 -3.18
N LEU A 209 -2.85 21.82 -3.49
CA LEU A 209 -1.65 21.47 -4.25
C LEU A 209 -1.78 21.92 -5.71
N ALA A 210 -2.91 21.65 -6.35
CA ALA A 210 -3.19 22.07 -7.72
C ALA A 210 -3.13 23.60 -7.88
N ALA A 211 -3.68 24.36 -6.92
CA ALA A 211 -3.61 25.82 -6.91
C ALA A 211 -2.18 26.38 -6.83
N ARG A 212 -1.20 25.55 -6.42
CA ARG A 212 0.24 25.87 -6.40
C ARG A 212 0.97 25.36 -7.64
N GLY A 213 0.24 24.86 -8.63
CA GLY A 213 0.82 24.24 -9.84
C GLY A 213 1.34 22.82 -9.62
N LEU A 214 1.04 22.20 -8.47
CA LEU A 214 1.49 20.84 -8.14
C LEU A 214 0.36 19.85 -8.48
N THR A 215 0.29 19.49 -9.75
CA THR A 215 -0.80 18.71 -10.35
C THR A 215 -0.44 17.23 -10.55
N ARG A 216 0.84 16.89 -10.67
CA ARG A 216 1.34 15.51 -10.69
C ARG A 216 1.68 15.05 -9.27
N ILE A 217 0.69 14.48 -8.59
CA ILE A 217 0.76 14.15 -7.16
C ILE A 217 1.11 12.67 -6.99
N HIS A 218 2.30 12.39 -6.46
CA HIS A 218 2.74 11.03 -6.14
C HIS A 218 2.48 10.74 -4.67
N CYS A 219 1.53 9.85 -4.39
CA CYS A 219 1.16 9.46 -3.03
C CYS A 219 1.95 8.22 -2.59
N GLU A 220 2.70 8.37 -1.52
CA GLU A 220 3.43 7.31 -0.80
C GLU A 220 2.81 7.11 0.61
N GLY A 221 1.55 7.53 0.76
CA GLY A 221 0.82 7.52 2.01
C GLY A 221 0.56 6.11 2.52
N GLY A 222 0.81 5.88 3.81
CA GLY A 222 0.41 4.65 4.47
C GLY A 222 -1.12 4.44 4.49
N PRO A 223 -1.59 3.33 5.09
CA PRO A 223 -2.95 2.83 4.92
C PRO A 223 -4.05 3.85 5.22
N THR A 224 -3.86 4.67 6.25
CA THR A 224 -4.83 5.70 6.63
C THR A 224 -4.98 6.79 5.57
N LEU A 225 -3.89 7.24 4.96
CA LEU A 225 -3.94 8.28 3.93
C LEU A 225 -4.47 7.73 2.61
N LEU A 226 -4.05 6.53 2.22
CA LEU A 226 -4.58 5.88 1.03
C LEU A 226 -6.09 5.63 1.15
N THR A 227 -6.55 5.10 2.29
CA THR A 227 -7.99 4.94 2.56
C THR A 227 -8.73 6.27 2.46
N ALA A 228 -8.22 7.35 3.06
CA ALA A 228 -8.87 8.65 3.01
C ALA A 228 -8.98 9.20 1.57
N LEU A 229 -7.94 9.02 0.74
CA LEU A 229 -7.98 9.41 -0.68
C LEU A 229 -9.06 8.64 -1.46
N ILE A 230 -9.19 7.34 -1.18
CA ILE A 230 -10.22 6.49 -1.80
C ILE A 230 -11.61 6.93 -1.38
N GLU A 231 -11.86 7.10 -0.07
CA GLU A 231 -13.14 7.57 0.47
C GLU A 231 -13.57 8.92 -0.13
N ALA A 232 -12.61 9.80 -0.41
CA ALA A 232 -12.85 11.11 -0.98
C ALA A 232 -12.93 11.13 -2.51
N ASN A 233 -12.85 9.97 -3.19
CA ASN A 233 -12.75 9.85 -4.66
C ASN A 233 -11.65 10.76 -5.23
N CYS A 234 -10.46 10.68 -4.62
CA CYS A 234 -9.29 11.49 -4.95
C CYS A 234 -8.10 10.63 -5.44
N LEU A 235 -8.30 9.33 -5.67
CA LEU A 235 -7.29 8.46 -6.26
C LEU A 235 -7.60 8.27 -7.74
N ASP A 236 -6.63 8.48 -8.62
CA ASP A 236 -6.78 8.26 -10.06
C ASP A 236 -6.08 6.98 -10.52
N GLU A 237 -4.95 6.65 -9.88
CA GLU A 237 -4.07 5.58 -10.33
C GLU A 237 -3.40 4.88 -9.14
N LEU A 238 -3.40 3.55 -9.15
CA LEU A 238 -2.70 2.72 -8.19
C LEU A 238 -1.57 1.96 -8.88
N LEU A 239 -0.34 2.22 -8.44
CA LEU A 239 0.82 1.39 -8.69
C LEU A 239 1.01 0.47 -7.49
N LEU A 240 0.94 -0.84 -7.73
CA LEU A 240 1.03 -1.85 -6.68
C LEU A 240 2.10 -2.88 -7.05
N THR A 241 3.17 -2.91 -6.28
CA THR A 241 4.17 -3.98 -6.31
C THR A 241 3.69 -5.11 -5.41
N VAL A 242 3.60 -6.33 -5.94
CA VAL A 242 3.38 -7.56 -5.18
C VAL A 242 4.70 -8.32 -5.11
N SER A 243 5.25 -8.40 -3.90
CA SER A 243 6.52 -9.04 -3.62
C SER A 243 6.32 -10.53 -3.33
N PRO A 244 7.21 -11.42 -3.83
CA PRO A 244 7.04 -12.88 -3.77
C PRO A 244 7.42 -13.46 -2.39
N VAL A 245 6.91 -12.86 -1.32
CA VAL A 245 7.21 -13.24 0.07
C VAL A 245 5.92 -13.29 0.89
N PHE A 246 5.91 -14.13 1.92
CA PHE A 246 4.88 -14.11 2.96
C PHE A 246 5.45 -13.46 4.22
N VAL A 247 4.68 -12.59 4.88
CA VAL A 247 5.11 -11.90 6.10
C VAL A 247 4.34 -12.37 7.33
N GLY A 248 3.05 -12.66 7.18
CA GLY A 248 2.15 -13.02 8.27
C GLY A 248 1.69 -11.84 9.13
N SER A 249 1.90 -10.60 8.66
CA SER A 249 1.58 -9.37 9.42
C SER A 249 0.12 -8.94 9.22
N ALA A 250 -0.43 -8.26 10.23
CA ALA A 250 -1.74 -7.64 10.19
C ALA A 250 -1.76 -6.27 9.50
N ALA A 251 -0.59 -5.73 9.12
CA ALA A 251 -0.47 -4.42 8.48
C ALA A 251 -1.00 -4.45 7.03
N ARG A 252 -2.24 -4.02 6.82
CA ARG A 252 -2.89 -4.06 5.50
C ARG A 252 -2.64 -2.82 4.66
N LEU A 253 -2.88 -2.96 3.35
CA LEU A 253 -2.85 -1.86 2.37
C LEU A 253 -3.77 -0.69 2.73
N LEU A 254 -4.97 -1.00 3.24
CA LEU A 254 -5.98 -0.03 3.61
C LEU A 254 -6.30 -0.13 5.10
N SER A 255 -6.55 1.02 5.73
CA SER A 255 -7.19 1.06 7.04
C SER A 255 -8.64 0.60 6.94
N PRO A 256 -9.19 -0.09 7.96
CA PRO A 256 -10.60 -0.47 7.99
C PRO A 256 -11.50 0.75 7.80
N SER A 257 -12.40 0.66 6.82
CA SER A 257 -13.33 1.72 6.43
C SER A 257 -14.55 1.10 5.72
N GLN A 258 -15.64 1.86 5.63
CA GLN A 258 -16.83 1.52 4.87
C GLN A 258 -16.91 2.42 3.63
N PHE A 259 -16.63 1.86 2.46
CA PHE A 259 -16.84 2.48 1.15
C PHE A 259 -17.40 1.42 0.18
N PRO A 260 -18.15 1.80 -0.87
CA PRO A 260 -18.88 0.85 -1.75
C PRO A 260 -17.97 -0.04 -2.62
N GLY A 261 -16.65 0.01 -2.42
CA GLY A 261 -15.65 -0.52 -3.34
C GLY A 261 -15.11 0.57 -4.26
N LEU A 262 -13.92 0.34 -4.81
CA LEU A 262 -13.29 1.21 -5.80
C LEU A 262 -12.98 0.37 -7.05
N PRO A 263 -13.71 0.53 -8.16
CA PRO A 263 -13.43 -0.21 -9.36
C PRO A 263 -12.11 0.26 -9.99
N LEU A 264 -11.28 -0.71 -10.36
CA LEU A 264 -9.94 -0.51 -10.90
C LEU A 264 -9.81 -1.26 -12.23
N GLN A 265 -9.27 -0.60 -13.24
CA GLN A 265 -8.98 -1.21 -14.54
C GLN A 265 -7.48 -1.47 -14.67
N PRO A 266 -7.03 -2.72 -14.89
CA PRO A 266 -5.63 -3.02 -15.13
C PRO A 266 -5.17 -2.36 -16.43
N LYS A 267 -4.01 -1.69 -16.37
CA LYS A 267 -3.35 -1.09 -17.54
C LYS A 267 -2.02 -1.73 -17.88
N GLN A 268 -1.32 -2.27 -16.88
CA GLN A 268 0.01 -2.83 -17.09
C GLN A 268 0.33 -3.86 -16.02
N VAL A 269 1.10 -4.86 -16.44
CA VAL A 269 1.78 -5.82 -15.57
C VAL A 269 3.23 -5.89 -16.05
N LEU A 270 4.18 -5.60 -15.16
CA LEU A 270 5.60 -5.90 -15.37
C LEU A 270 6.09 -6.87 -14.30
N THR A 271 7.22 -7.52 -14.55
CA THR A 271 7.84 -8.42 -13.58
C THR A 271 9.35 -8.18 -13.49
N SER A 272 9.92 -8.31 -12.30
CA SER A 272 11.37 -8.32 -12.07
C SER A 272 11.67 -9.04 -10.76
N ASP A 273 12.65 -9.95 -10.75
CA ASP A 273 13.06 -10.70 -9.55
C ASP A 273 11.89 -11.38 -8.81
N GLY A 274 10.92 -11.91 -9.56
CA GLY A 274 9.70 -12.52 -9.02
C GLY A 274 8.67 -11.53 -8.44
N SER A 275 9.00 -10.24 -8.35
CA SER A 275 8.02 -9.19 -8.00
C SER A 275 7.15 -8.87 -9.21
N VAL A 276 5.88 -8.60 -8.95
CA VAL A 276 4.90 -8.20 -9.97
C VAL A 276 4.53 -6.73 -9.77
N PHE A 277 4.74 -5.89 -10.78
CA PHE A 277 4.40 -4.48 -10.77
C PHE A 277 3.08 -4.28 -11.51
N LEU A 278 2.05 -3.90 -10.79
CA LEU A 278 0.71 -3.71 -11.33
C LEU A 278 0.40 -2.22 -11.42
N ARG A 279 -0.19 -1.83 -12.54
CA ARG A 279 -0.72 -0.48 -12.75
C ARG A 279 -2.20 -0.55 -13.00
N TYR A 280 -2.97 0.11 -12.15
CA TYR A 280 -4.41 0.22 -12.26
C TYR A 280 -4.85 1.68 -12.37
N LEU A 281 -5.84 1.95 -13.21
CA LEU A 281 -6.57 3.22 -13.17
C LEU A 281 -7.88 3.04 -12.44
N VAL A 282 -8.26 4.04 -11.65
CA VAL A 282 -9.61 4.15 -11.11
C VAL A 282 -10.55 4.45 -12.27
N THR A 283 -11.64 3.68 -12.36
CA THR A 283 -12.67 3.91 -13.36
C THR A 283 -13.79 4.71 -12.74
N SER A 284 -14.18 5.80 -13.39
CA SER A 284 -15.48 6.43 -13.15
C SER A 284 -16.56 5.48 -13.68
N GLU A 285 -17.56 5.15 -12.87
CA GLU A 285 -18.85 4.69 -13.41
C GLU A 285 -19.56 5.84 -14.15
#